data_AF-A0A7U8GRE6-F1
#
_entry.id   AF-A0A7U8GRE6-F1
#
_cell.length_a   1.000
_cell.length_b   1.000
_cell.length_c   1.000
_cell.angle_alpha   90.00
_cell.angle_beta   90.00
_cell.angle_gamma   90.00
#
_symmetry.space_group_name_H-M   'P 1'
#
loop_
_entity.id
_entity.type
_entity.pdbx_description
1 polymer ?
#
loop_
_entity_poly.entity_id
_entity_poly.type
_entity_poly.pdbx_seq_one_letter_code
_entity_poly.pdbx_strand_id
1 'polypeptide(L)'
;MSENSNETEVKTVQSNPTLESEVNSARINALELKVETLSLITESMWNIVKDHSLEDSFDLKSEMAKVIGQREERSAEKVTCVHCGSEELLISGICSQCSEPLKGSDGISVFDY
;
A
#
# COMPACT_ATOMS: atom_id res chain seq x y z
N MET A 1 7.12 6.44 -71.42
CA MET A 1 7.62 6.92 -70.12
C MET A 1 6.38 7.02 -69.24
N SER A 2 6.16 6.00 -68.42
CA SER A 2 4.95 5.89 -67.60
C SER A 2 5.41 5.99 -66.15
N GLU A 3 5.02 7.10 -65.52
CA GLU A 3 5.28 7.42 -64.13
C GLU A 3 4.49 6.45 -63.24
N ASN A 4 5.18 5.76 -62.34
CA ASN A 4 4.56 4.86 -61.38
C ASN A 4 4.47 5.59 -60.04
N SER A 5 3.29 6.13 -59.76
CA SER A 5 2.94 6.83 -58.53
C SER A 5 2.85 5.82 -57.38
N ASN A 6 3.88 5.74 -56.55
CA ASN A 6 3.86 4.94 -55.33
C ASN A 6 3.12 5.74 -54.24
N GLU A 7 1.80 5.55 -54.15
CA GLU A 7 0.99 6.05 -53.04
C GLU A 7 1.48 5.37 -51.76
N THR A 8 2.01 6.18 -50.85
CA THR A 8 2.49 5.73 -49.55
C THR A 8 1.26 5.49 -48.68
N GLU A 9 0.82 4.25 -48.56
CA GLU A 9 -0.16 3.84 -47.55
C GLU A 9 0.40 4.16 -46.16
N VAL A 10 -0.04 5.30 -45.61
CA VAL A 10 0.14 5.60 -44.19
C VAL A 10 -0.74 4.62 -43.42
N LYS A 11 -0.15 3.48 -43.03
CA LYS A 11 -0.73 2.61 -42.00
C LYS A 11 -0.83 3.41 -40.71
N THR A 12 -1.98 4.02 -40.47
CA THR A 12 -2.39 4.46 -39.16
C THR A 12 -2.49 3.22 -38.28
N VAL A 13 -1.44 2.99 -37.48
CA VAL A 13 -1.49 2.03 -36.37
C VAL A 13 -2.52 2.58 -35.39
N GLN A 14 -3.77 2.14 -35.53
CA GLN A 14 -4.75 2.22 -34.45
C GLN A 14 -4.22 1.31 -33.35
N SER A 15 -3.53 1.90 -32.39
CA SER A 15 -3.18 1.25 -31.13
C SER A 15 -4.49 0.99 -30.39
N ASN A 16 -5.05 -0.21 -30.59
CA ASN A 16 -6.07 -0.73 -29.68
C ASN A 16 -5.43 -0.75 -28.28
N PRO A 17 -6.03 -0.08 -27.27
CA PRO A 17 -5.60 -0.31 -25.91
C PRO A 17 -5.75 -1.81 -25.64
N THR A 18 -4.67 -2.45 -25.23
CA THR A 18 -4.74 -3.86 -24.84
C THR A 18 -5.67 -3.96 -23.63
N LEU A 19 -6.40 -5.08 -23.50
CA LEU A 19 -7.25 -5.36 -22.34
C LEU A 19 -6.49 -5.13 -21.01
N GLU A 20 -5.18 -5.40 -21.01
CA GLU A 20 -4.28 -5.12 -19.89
C GLU A 20 -4.15 -3.62 -19.57
N SER A 21 -4.08 -2.75 -20.59
CA SER A 21 -4.05 -1.30 -20.40
C SER A 21 -5.34 -0.78 -19.77
N GLU A 22 -6.49 -1.32 -20.17
CA GLU A 22 -7.79 -0.97 -19.59
C GLU A 22 -7.93 -1.46 -18.15
N VAL A 23 -7.53 -2.70 -17.87
CA VAL A 23 -7.53 -3.28 -16.52
C VAL A 23 -6.59 -2.51 -15.59
N ASN A 24 -5.39 -2.14 -16.07
CA ASN A 24 -4.45 -1.34 -15.29
C ASN A 24 -5.00 0.06 -15.00
N SER A 25 -5.67 0.69 -15.98
CA SER A 25 -6.30 2.01 -15.79
C SER A 25 -7.43 1.94 -14.76
N ALA A 26 -8.27 0.90 -14.83
CA ALA A 26 -9.32 0.67 -13.83
C ALA A 26 -8.76 0.45 -12.43
N ARG A 27 -7.63 -0.28 -12.31
CA ARG A 27 -6.94 -0.49 -11.03
C ARG A 27 -6.37 0.81 -10.47
N ILE A 28 -5.77 1.65 -11.31
CA ILE A 28 -5.24 2.96 -10.90
C ILE A 28 -6.38 3.83 -10.36
N ASN A 29 -7.47 3.97 -11.11
CA ASN A 29 -8.63 4.76 -10.68
C ASN A 29 -9.22 4.26 -9.35
N ALA A 30 -9.26 2.94 -9.14
CA ALA A 30 -9.72 2.36 -7.89
C ALA A 30 -8.78 2.65 -6.71
N LEU A 31 -7.47 2.71 -6.95
CA LEU A 31 -6.49 3.09 -5.94
C LEU A 31 -6.59 4.59 -5.61
N GLU A 32 -6.74 5.45 -6.62
CA GLU A 32 -6.93 6.89 -6.43
C GLU A 32 -8.18 7.19 -5.61
N LEU A 33 -9.31 6.53 -5.93
CA LEU A 33 -10.55 6.67 -5.16
C LEU A 33 -10.40 6.21 -3.70
N LYS A 34 -9.66 5.12 -3.46
CA LYS A 34 -9.36 4.65 -2.10
C LYS A 34 -8.54 5.67 -1.33
N VAL A 35 -7.53 6.28 -1.97
CA VAL A 35 -6.68 7.31 -1.36
C VAL A 35 -7.52 8.55 -1.02
N GLU A 36 -8.38 9.01 -1.93
CA GLU A 36 -9.28 10.13 -1.69
C GLU A 36 -10.23 9.84 -0.51
N THR A 37 -10.82 8.64 -0.49
CA THR A 37 -11.70 8.21 0.61
C THR A 37 -10.97 8.19 1.95
N LEU A 38 -9.74 7.64 1.99
CA LEU A 38 -8.92 7.62 3.20
C LEU A 38 -8.55 9.02 3.66
N SER A 39 -8.26 9.94 2.73
CA SER A 39 -7.98 11.34 3.05
C SER A 39 -9.18 11.99 3.75
N LEU A 40 -10.39 11.82 3.22
CA LEU A 40 -11.63 12.36 3.81
C LEU A 40 -11.91 11.77 5.20
N ILE A 41 -11.73 10.46 5.37
CA ILE A 41 -11.89 9.80 6.67
C ILE A 41 -10.89 10.37 7.68
N THR A 42 -9.63 10.52 7.29
CA THR A 42 -8.57 11.01 8.18
C THR A 42 -8.81 12.45 8.60
N GLU A 43 -9.21 13.32 7.65
CA GLU A 43 -9.60 14.70 7.94
C GLU A 43 -10.82 14.76 8.88
N SER A 44 -11.82 13.92 8.64
CA SER A 44 -13.01 13.84 9.50
C SER A 44 -12.66 13.38 10.92
N MET A 45 -11.81 12.35 11.05
CA MET A 45 -11.32 11.87 12.34
C MET A 45 -10.54 12.95 13.08
N TRP A 46 -9.69 13.70 12.37
CA TRP A 46 -8.94 14.80 12.96
C TRP A 46 -9.85 15.92 13.47
N ASN A 47 -10.88 16.30 12.69
CA ASN A 47 -11.86 17.29 13.11
C ASN A 47 -12.62 16.84 14.37
N ILE A 48 -13.06 15.58 14.42
CA ILE A 48 -13.71 15.00 15.61
C ILE A 48 -12.78 15.05 16.83
N VAL A 49 -11.52 14.63 16.67
CA VAL A 49 -10.53 14.62 17.77
C VAL A 49 -10.24 16.05 18.26
N LYS A 50 -10.13 17.01 17.34
CA LYS A 50 -9.91 18.42 17.66
C LYS A 50 -11.10 19.04 18.39
N ASP A 51 -12.33 18.73 17.98
CA ASP A 51 -13.56 19.26 18.57
C ASP A 51 -13.86 18.65 19.95
N HIS A 52 -13.34 17.45 20.23
CA HIS A 52 -13.62 16.67 21.43
C HIS A 52 -12.40 16.41 22.34
N SER A 53 -11.60 17.45 22.63
CA SER A 53 -10.68 17.52 23.80
C SER A 53 -9.19 17.18 23.60
N LEU A 54 -8.58 17.52 22.45
CA LEU A 54 -7.14 17.83 22.49
C LEU A 54 -6.96 19.32 22.85
N GLU A 55 -7.06 19.61 24.15
CA GLU A 55 -6.35 20.77 24.69
C GLU A 55 -4.85 20.52 24.47
N ASP A 56 -4.19 21.53 23.93
CA ASP A 56 -2.80 21.58 23.50
C ASP A 56 -2.46 20.92 22.15
N SER A 57 -1.65 21.68 21.42
CA SER A 57 -1.11 21.45 20.10
C SER A 57 -0.38 20.11 19.98
N PHE A 58 -1.11 19.02 19.83
CA PHE A 58 -0.51 17.75 19.46
C PHE A 58 0.03 17.90 18.03
N ASP A 59 1.35 17.97 17.90
CA ASP A 59 2.01 18.07 16.60
C ASP A 59 1.82 16.74 15.86
N LEU A 60 0.77 16.69 15.05
CA LEU A 60 0.43 15.55 14.20
C LEU A 60 1.64 15.07 13.40
N LYS A 61 2.52 15.99 12.97
CA LYS A 61 3.72 15.63 12.23
C LYS A 61 4.70 14.80 13.08
N SER A 62 4.86 15.16 14.35
CA SER A 62 5.69 14.42 15.30
C SER A 62 5.09 13.04 15.62
N GLU A 63 3.78 12.94 15.79
CA GLU A 63 3.14 11.63 16.02
C GLU A 63 3.19 10.73 14.78
N MET A 64 2.98 11.30 13.59
CA MET A 64 3.15 10.57 12.32
C MET A 64 4.58 10.03 12.19
N ALA A 65 5.60 10.86 12.47
CA ALA A 65 7.00 10.43 12.42
C ALA A 65 7.28 9.29 13.41
N LYS A 66 6.72 9.36 14.62
CA LYS A 66 6.84 8.29 15.63
C LYS A 66 6.16 7.00 15.18
N VAL A 67 4.94 7.06 14.64
CA VAL A 67 4.22 5.89 14.11
C VAL A 67 4.97 5.26 12.93
N ILE A 68 5.55 6.07 12.04
CA ILE A 68 6.40 5.60 10.94
C ILE A 68 7.60 4.84 11.48
N GLY A 69 8.37 5.44 12.40
CA GLY A 69 9.54 4.78 12.98
C GLY A 69 9.19 3.47 13.67
N GLN A 70 8.10 3.45 14.44
CA GLN A 70 7.61 2.22 15.07
C GLN A 70 7.20 1.14 14.06
N ARG A 71 6.62 1.52 12.91
CA ARG A 71 6.30 0.56 11.83
C ARG A 71 7.57 0.00 11.18
N GLU A 72 8.57 0.84 10.94
CA GLU A 72 9.85 0.43 10.36
C GLU A 72 10.57 -0.55 11.29
N GLU A 73 10.61 -0.27 12.59
CA GLU A 73 11.19 -1.16 13.60
C GLU A 73 10.51 -2.54 13.59
N ARG A 74 9.17 -2.58 13.66
CA ARG A 74 8.41 -3.83 13.62
C ARG A 74 8.53 -4.58 12.30
N SER A 75 8.65 -3.87 11.18
CA SER A 75 8.81 -4.47 9.85
C SER A 75 10.20 -5.11 9.66
N ALA A 76 11.20 -4.65 10.41
CA ALA A 76 12.56 -5.19 10.39
C ALA A 76 12.77 -6.30 11.42
N GLU A 77 11.87 -6.44 12.40
CA GLU A 77 12.02 -7.41 13.48
C GLU A 77 11.84 -8.84 12.97
N LYS A 78 12.84 -9.66 13.27
CA LYS A 78 12.86 -11.08 12.95
C LYS A 78 12.74 -11.91 14.22
N VAL A 79 12.02 -13.02 14.11
CA VAL A 79 11.83 -13.98 15.17
C VAL A 79 12.10 -15.39 14.66
N THR A 80 12.68 -16.21 15.51
CA THR A 80 12.86 -17.64 15.23
C THR A 80 11.60 -18.40 15.66
N CYS A 81 11.00 -19.15 14.74
CA CYS A 81 9.88 -20.02 15.05
C CYS A 81 10.31 -21.09 16.07
N VAL A 82 9.57 -21.19 17.19
CA VAL A 82 9.90 -22.13 18.28
C VAL A 82 9.68 -23.59 17.85
N HIS A 83 8.85 -23.83 16.84
CA HIS A 83 8.47 -25.18 16.40
C HIS A 83 9.41 -25.75 15.34
N CYS A 84 9.76 -24.97 14.31
CA CYS A 84 10.58 -25.45 13.19
C CYS A 84 11.96 -24.78 13.08
N GLY A 85 12.23 -23.75 13.90
CA GLY A 85 13.50 -23.03 13.90
C GLY A 85 13.74 -22.11 12.71
N SER A 86 12.75 -21.91 11.83
CA SER A 86 12.89 -20.95 10.72
C SER A 86 12.93 -19.50 11.24
N GLU A 87 13.69 -18.65 10.55
CA GLU A 87 13.71 -17.21 10.82
C GLU A 87 12.62 -16.54 9.98
N GLU A 88 11.70 -15.84 10.64
CA GLU A 88 10.54 -15.20 10.01
C GLU A 88 10.49 -13.74 10.43
N LEU A 89 9.79 -12.91 9.65
CA LEU A 89 9.48 -11.55 10.08
C LEU A 89 8.37 -11.60 11.14
N LEU A 90 8.53 -10.89 12.25
CA LEU A 90 7.56 -10.90 13.34
C LEU A 90 6.16 -10.49 12.84
N ILE A 91 6.10 -9.51 11.95
CA ILE A 91 4.89 -9.00 11.27
C ILE A 91 4.08 -10.07 10.52
N SER A 92 4.66 -11.21 10.14
CA SER A 92 3.88 -12.27 9.50
C SER A 92 2.86 -12.91 10.44
N GLY A 93 3.06 -12.81 11.77
CA GLY A 93 2.20 -13.39 12.81
C GLY A 93 2.24 -14.92 12.88
N ILE A 94 2.51 -15.60 11.77
CA ILE A 94 2.59 -17.04 11.60
C ILE A 94 3.86 -17.45 10.87
N CYS A 95 4.37 -18.65 11.18
CA CYS A 95 5.52 -19.22 10.50
C CYS A 95 5.17 -19.67 9.07
N SER A 96 5.96 -19.26 8.07
CA SER A 96 5.75 -19.66 6.68
C SER A 96 5.94 -21.16 6.42
N GLN A 97 6.72 -21.85 7.27
CA GLN A 97 7.08 -23.25 7.08
C GLN A 97 6.17 -24.24 7.81
N CYS A 98 5.76 -23.93 9.04
CA CYS A 98 4.95 -24.83 9.86
C CYS A 98 3.56 -24.29 10.20
N SER A 99 3.24 -23.06 9.76
CA SER A 99 1.96 -22.38 10.01
C SER A 99 1.59 -22.16 11.48
N GLU A 100 2.51 -22.45 12.41
CA GLU A 100 2.32 -22.16 13.83
C GLU A 100 2.48 -20.65 14.12
N PRO A 101 1.78 -20.11 15.13
CA PRO A 101 1.90 -18.72 15.54
C PRO A 101 3.34 -18.37 15.99
N LEU A 102 3.79 -17.17 15.60
CA LEU A 102 5.08 -16.65 16.05
C LEU A 102 4.94 -16.02 17.45
N LYS A 103 5.90 -16.30 18.33
CA LYS A 103 5.93 -15.77 19.69
C LYS A 103 6.26 -14.27 19.67
N GLY A 104 5.43 -13.44 20.31
CA GLY A 104 5.58 -11.97 20.32
C GLY A 104 4.71 -11.25 19.28
N SER A 105 3.90 -11.98 18.51
CA SER A 105 2.98 -11.40 17.51
C SER A 105 1.78 -10.66 18.11
N ASP A 106 1.55 -10.82 19.41
CA ASP A 106 0.52 -10.14 20.20
C ASP A 106 0.78 -8.64 20.42
N GLY A 107 2.04 -8.20 20.28
CA GLY A 107 2.42 -6.78 20.34
C GLY A 107 2.29 -6.03 19.01
N ILE A 108 1.86 -6.69 17.94
CA ILE A 108 1.83 -6.12 16.59
C ILE A 108 0.58 -5.24 16.43
N SER A 109 0.77 -4.06 15.85
CA SER A 109 -0.32 -3.14 15.56
C SER A 109 -1.33 -3.80 14.61
N VAL A 110 -2.62 -3.63 14.91
CA VAL A 110 -3.72 -4.11 14.05
C VAL A 110 -3.70 -3.53 12.64
N PHE A 111 -2.91 -2.48 12.40
CA PHE A 111 -2.72 -1.84 11.10
C PHE A 111 -1.50 -2.34 10.31
N ASP A 112 -0.80 -3.35 10.83
CA ASP A 112 0.40 -3.93 10.23
C ASP A 112 0.14 -5.31 9.59
N TYR A 113 -1.11 -5.80 9.64
CA TYR A 113 -1.57 -7.01 8.95
C TYR A 113 -1.93 -6.77 7.48
#